data_AF-A0A965QKP7-F1
#
_entry.id   AF-A0A965QKP7-F1
#
_cell.length_a   1.000
_cell.length_b   1.000
_cell.length_c   1.000
_cell.angle_alpha   90.00
_cell.angle_beta   90.00
_cell.angle_gamma   90.00
#
_symmetry.space_group_name_H-M   'P 1'
#
loop_
_entity.id
_entity.type
_entity.pdbx_description
1 polymer ?
#
loop_
_entity_poly.entity_id
_entity_poly.type
_entity_poly.pdbx_seq_one_letter_code
_entity_poly.pdbx_strand_id
1 'polypeptide(L)'
;MASFTGFALATAGRSLQHLLQNPLADPHVVGLSAGSTSAVLMSVLFAPAFAQQLLGGWLPAVWISALVGAVFALLLLRAFLFKLVRHWGAPALALAGLFLNAGFAAVLMVVFARLSPAGLSEVQTWTLGAIQPYGLRQALVLLPPMFISSCYLMSCERSLLLLSFGQDFALSNGVDVVKLRSRILVALAILCASSVCAAGSVGFVGLMVPHLTRHWFSGSQRLWVRPLFNGVAGAGVLLAADVMSRNLTTPTELPVGVYTALLSLPSLFLFMLREKRLA
;
A
#
# COMPACT_ATOMS: atom_id res chain seq x y z
N MET A 1 -7.55 -13.09 6.41
CA MET A 1 -7.05 -12.11 5.40
C MET A 1 -6.47 -10.87 6.06
N ALA A 2 -7.16 -10.24 7.02
CA ALA A 2 -6.71 -9.03 7.72
C ALA A 2 -5.23 -9.04 8.13
N SER A 3 -4.77 -10.08 8.84
CA SER A 3 -3.37 -10.18 9.28
C SER A 3 -2.37 -10.20 8.11
N PHE A 4 -2.66 -10.91 7.03
CA PHE A 4 -1.77 -10.98 5.86
C PHE A 4 -1.73 -9.64 5.11
N THR A 5 -2.87 -9.00 4.94
CA THR A 5 -2.93 -7.67 4.33
C THR A 5 -2.22 -6.63 5.20
N GLY A 6 -2.36 -6.70 6.52
CA GLY A 6 -1.68 -5.81 7.46
C GLY A 6 -0.16 -5.99 7.41
N PHE A 7 0.30 -7.23 7.33
CA PHE A 7 1.71 -7.55 7.11
C PHE A 7 2.22 -6.95 5.80
N ALA A 8 1.50 -7.20 4.70
CA ALA A 8 1.83 -6.70 3.38
C ALA A 8 1.94 -5.17 3.34
N LEU A 9 0.93 -4.45 3.85
CA LEU A 9 0.91 -2.99 3.88
C LEU A 9 2.04 -2.42 4.74
N ALA A 10 2.31 -3.00 5.92
CA ALA A 10 3.41 -2.55 6.77
C ALA A 10 4.78 -2.80 6.13
N THR A 11 5.00 -3.96 5.49
CA THR A 11 6.24 -4.25 4.74
C THR A 11 6.40 -3.31 3.55
N ALA A 12 5.31 -3.03 2.82
CA ALA A 12 5.30 -2.08 1.71
C ALA A 12 5.71 -0.68 2.16
N GLY A 13 5.07 -0.19 3.23
CA GLY A 13 5.34 1.11 3.83
C GLY A 13 6.80 1.26 4.27
N ARG A 14 7.31 0.31 5.08
CA ARG A 14 8.72 0.32 5.52
C ARG A 14 9.70 0.36 4.34
N SER A 15 9.48 -0.51 3.35
CA SER A 15 10.37 -0.61 2.18
C SER A 15 10.34 0.66 1.36
N LEU A 16 9.16 1.26 1.20
CA LEU A 16 8.99 2.52 0.49
C LEU A 16 9.63 3.69 1.26
N GLN A 17 9.48 3.76 2.59
CA GLN A 17 10.15 4.78 3.40
C GLN A 17 11.68 4.72 3.27
N HIS A 18 12.27 3.53 3.26
CA HIS A 18 13.71 3.39 2.99
C HIS A 18 14.07 3.76 1.55
N LEU A 19 13.27 3.32 0.57
CA LEU A 19 13.51 3.59 -0.84
C LEU A 19 13.50 5.09 -1.16
N LEU A 20 12.51 5.82 -0.61
CA LEU A 20 12.33 7.25 -0.85
C LEU A 20 13.11 8.10 0.15
N GLN A 21 13.77 7.48 1.14
CA GLN A 21 14.41 8.16 2.27
C GLN A 21 13.48 9.17 2.95
N ASN A 22 12.19 8.86 2.98
CA ASN A 22 11.15 9.73 3.49
C ASN A 22 10.32 8.95 4.50
N PRO A 23 10.37 9.29 5.80
CA PRO A 23 9.59 8.60 6.81
C PRO A 23 8.08 8.76 6.60
N LEU A 24 7.64 9.76 5.82
CA LEU A 24 6.23 9.99 5.49
C LEU A 24 5.75 9.23 4.24
N ALA A 25 6.59 8.38 3.66
CA ALA A 25 6.20 7.61 2.49
C ALA A 25 5.18 6.52 2.84
N ASP A 26 4.14 6.41 2.01
CA ASP A 26 3.14 5.37 2.06
C ASP A 26 2.76 4.96 0.61
N PRO A 27 2.39 3.70 0.35
CA PRO A 27 1.95 3.27 -0.99
C PRO A 27 0.78 4.06 -1.57
N HIS A 28 -0.05 4.68 -0.73
CA HIS A 28 -1.10 5.62 -1.14
C HIS A 28 -0.50 6.95 -1.59
N VAL A 29 0.57 7.43 -0.95
CA VAL A 29 1.22 8.70 -1.32
C VAL A 29 1.80 8.62 -2.73
N VAL A 30 2.39 7.49 -3.13
CA VAL A 30 2.96 7.30 -4.48
C VAL A 30 1.94 6.91 -5.56
N GLY A 31 0.66 6.73 -5.19
CA GLY A 31 -0.42 6.46 -6.14
C GLY A 31 -0.56 4.99 -6.59
N LEU A 32 0.22 4.05 -6.06
CA LEU A 32 0.10 2.62 -6.43
C LEU A 32 -1.24 2.02 -5.98
N SER A 33 -1.67 2.35 -4.76
CA SER A 33 -2.97 1.90 -4.23
C SER A 33 -4.13 2.57 -4.96
N ALA A 34 -4.04 3.87 -5.23
CA ALA A 34 -5.04 4.61 -6.01
C ALA A 34 -5.17 4.06 -7.45
N GLY A 35 -4.04 3.75 -8.10
CA GLY A 35 -4.03 3.08 -9.40
C GLY A 35 -4.73 1.72 -9.37
N SER A 36 -4.40 0.90 -8.38
CA SER A 36 -5.04 -0.41 -8.18
C SER A 36 -6.56 -0.28 -8.00
N THR A 37 -6.98 0.57 -7.07
CA THR A 37 -8.40 0.80 -6.74
C THR A 37 -9.16 1.34 -7.95
N SER A 38 -8.63 2.35 -8.64
CA SER A 38 -9.27 2.93 -9.82
C SER A 38 -9.42 1.91 -10.96
N ALA A 39 -8.43 1.05 -11.20
CA ALA A 39 -8.51 0.04 -12.25
C ALA A 39 -9.54 -1.06 -11.92
N VAL A 40 -9.61 -1.49 -10.66
CA VAL A 40 -10.67 -2.41 -10.21
C VAL A 40 -12.05 -1.79 -10.43
N LEU A 41 -12.26 -0.55 -9.99
CA LEU A 41 -13.56 0.10 -10.09
C LEU A 41 -13.96 0.44 -11.54
N MET A 42 -13.00 0.79 -12.39
CA MET A 42 -13.23 0.92 -13.83
C MET A 42 -13.61 -0.42 -14.47
N SER A 43 -13.02 -1.53 -14.03
CA SER A 43 -13.39 -2.85 -14.56
C SER A 43 -14.84 -3.23 -14.25
N VAL A 44 -15.39 -2.75 -13.12
CA VAL A 44 -16.80 -2.93 -12.75
C VAL A 44 -17.73 -2.17 -13.72
N LEU A 45 -17.34 -0.97 -14.17
CA LEU A 45 -18.15 -0.16 -15.10
C LEU A 45 -18.16 -0.70 -16.53
N PHE A 46 -16.98 -0.99 -17.08
CA PHE A 46 -16.81 -1.18 -18.52
C PHE A 46 -16.99 -2.62 -18.96
N ALA A 47 -17.07 -3.56 -18.02
CA ALA A 47 -17.27 -4.96 -18.34
C ALA A 47 -18.30 -5.59 -17.40
N PRO A 48 -19.62 -5.31 -17.52
CA PRO A 48 -20.65 -5.84 -16.63
C PRO A 48 -20.73 -7.38 -16.61
N ALA A 49 -20.45 -8.03 -17.75
CA ALA A 49 -20.35 -9.49 -17.84
C ALA A 49 -19.11 -10.04 -17.09
N PHE A 50 -18.03 -9.27 -17.06
CA PHE A 50 -16.85 -9.53 -16.24
C PHE A 50 -17.11 -9.18 -14.76
N ALA A 51 -17.93 -8.17 -14.49
CA ALA A 51 -18.40 -7.76 -13.16
C ALA A 51 -19.25 -8.86 -12.49
N GLN A 52 -20.08 -9.57 -13.26
CA GLN A 52 -20.79 -10.77 -12.79
C GLN A 52 -19.84 -11.93 -12.45
N GLN A 53 -18.70 -12.06 -13.13
CA GLN A 53 -17.63 -13.01 -12.74
C GLN A 53 -16.77 -12.49 -11.56
N LEU A 54 -16.60 -11.17 -11.41
CA LEU A 54 -15.98 -10.51 -10.25
C LEU A 54 -16.79 -10.78 -8.98
N LEU A 55 -18.11 -10.59 -9.03
CA LEU A 55 -19.06 -10.89 -7.95
C LEU A 55 -19.26 -12.40 -7.76
N GLY A 56 -19.09 -13.20 -8.83
CA GLY A 56 -19.27 -14.65 -8.87
C GLY A 56 -18.04 -15.50 -8.52
N GLY A 57 -16.91 -14.90 -8.13
CA GLY A 57 -15.77 -15.63 -7.54
C GLY A 57 -14.51 -15.81 -8.41
N TRP A 58 -14.37 -15.14 -9.56
CA TRP A 58 -13.12 -15.11 -10.33
C TRP A 58 -12.15 -14.04 -9.81
N LEU A 59 -11.66 -14.25 -8.58
CA LEU A 59 -10.67 -13.39 -7.92
C LEU A 59 -9.41 -13.07 -8.77
N PRO A 60 -8.91 -13.96 -9.66
CA PRO A 60 -7.77 -13.64 -10.53
C PRO A 60 -8.02 -12.42 -11.42
N ALA A 61 -9.25 -12.22 -11.91
CA ALA A 61 -9.61 -11.07 -12.74
C ALA A 61 -9.48 -9.74 -12.00
N VAL A 62 -10.00 -9.69 -10.76
CA VAL A 62 -9.89 -8.52 -9.86
C VAL A 62 -8.43 -8.21 -9.58
N TRP A 63 -7.64 -9.25 -9.33
CA TRP A 63 -6.22 -9.10 -9.04
C TRP A 63 -5.43 -8.60 -10.24
N ILE A 64 -5.73 -9.11 -11.44
CA ILE A 64 -5.12 -8.63 -12.68
C ILE A 64 -5.48 -7.16 -12.93
N SER A 65 -6.74 -6.75 -12.74
CA SER A 65 -7.12 -5.34 -12.93
C SER A 65 -6.42 -4.42 -11.91
N ALA A 66 -6.37 -4.81 -10.64
CA ALA A 66 -5.62 -4.11 -9.61
C ALA A 66 -4.13 -4.01 -9.97
N LEU A 67 -3.52 -5.10 -10.45
CA LEU A 67 -2.12 -5.14 -10.84
C LEU A 67 -1.83 -4.24 -12.04
N VAL A 68 -2.70 -4.26 -13.06
CA VAL A 68 -2.60 -3.37 -14.23
C VAL A 68 -2.66 -1.91 -13.77
N GLY A 69 -3.57 -1.57 -12.85
CA GLY A 69 -3.65 -0.24 -12.25
C GLY A 69 -2.38 0.16 -11.49
N ALA A 70 -1.84 -0.73 -10.66
CA ALA A 70 -0.60 -0.49 -9.91
C ALA A 70 0.61 -0.28 -10.85
N VAL A 71 0.72 -1.13 -11.88
CA VAL A 71 1.79 -1.03 -12.89
C VAL A 71 1.64 0.24 -13.71
N PHE A 72 0.42 0.62 -14.08
CA PHE A 72 0.18 1.88 -14.78
C PHE A 72 0.58 3.09 -13.95
N ALA A 73 0.20 3.13 -12.66
CA ALA A 73 0.64 4.15 -11.72
C ALA A 73 2.18 4.21 -11.62
N LEU A 74 2.84 3.05 -11.55
CA LEU A 74 4.29 2.96 -11.52
C LEU A 74 4.94 3.51 -12.79
N LEU A 75 4.39 3.20 -13.97
CA LEU A 75 4.90 3.70 -15.24
C LEU A 75 4.76 5.22 -15.34
N LEU A 76 3.63 5.78 -14.90
CA LEU A 76 3.44 7.23 -14.85
C LEU A 76 4.40 7.89 -13.86
N LEU A 77 4.56 7.32 -12.66
CA LEU A 77 5.53 7.79 -11.68
C LEU A 77 6.95 7.81 -12.26
N ARG A 78 7.35 6.72 -12.92
CA ARG A 78 8.65 6.62 -13.58
C ARG A 78 8.79 7.66 -14.69
N ALA A 79 7.79 7.82 -15.55
CA ALA A 79 7.81 8.80 -16.63
C ALA A 79 7.97 10.23 -16.08
N PHE A 80 7.27 10.57 -15.00
CA PHE A 80 7.37 11.86 -14.33
C PHE A 80 8.77 12.11 -13.78
N LEU A 81 9.33 11.14 -13.04
CA LEU A 81 10.66 11.28 -12.43
C LEU A 81 11.79 11.37 -13.47
N PHE A 82 11.72 10.56 -14.54
CA PHE A 82 12.72 10.56 -15.60
C PHE A 82 12.67 11.82 -16.47
N LYS A 83 11.49 12.35 -16.78
CA LYS A 83 11.34 13.49 -17.71
C LYS A 83 11.36 14.85 -17.02
N LEU A 84 10.74 15.00 -15.85
CA LEU A 84 10.52 16.32 -15.25
C LEU A 84 11.50 16.70 -14.15
N VAL A 85 11.97 15.74 -13.34
CA VAL A 85 12.69 16.10 -12.10
C VAL A 85 14.18 15.75 -12.14
N ARG A 86 14.63 14.83 -13.02
CA ARG A 86 16.02 14.33 -13.18
C ARG A 86 16.68 13.74 -11.92
N HIS A 87 16.17 14.06 -10.72
CA HIS A 87 16.65 13.62 -9.42
C HIS A 87 15.55 12.86 -8.67
N TRP A 88 15.92 11.72 -8.10
CA TRP A 88 15.05 10.88 -7.27
C TRP A 88 14.99 11.39 -5.82
N GLY A 89 14.52 12.63 -5.64
CA GLY A 89 14.39 13.25 -4.32
C GLY A 89 13.02 13.01 -3.68
N ALA A 90 12.97 12.95 -2.34
CA ALA A 90 11.73 12.80 -1.57
C ALA A 90 10.63 13.83 -1.95
N PRO A 91 10.93 15.13 -2.18
CA PRO A 91 9.91 16.10 -2.58
C PRO A 91 9.33 15.84 -3.97
N ALA A 92 10.17 15.43 -4.92
CA ALA A 92 9.77 15.11 -6.29
C ALA A 92 8.79 13.93 -6.34
N LEU A 93 9.08 12.90 -5.56
CA LEU A 93 8.26 11.70 -5.43
C LEU A 93 6.91 12.00 -4.77
N ALA A 94 6.92 12.83 -3.72
CA ALA A 94 5.69 13.27 -3.08
C ALA A 94 4.81 14.09 -4.03
N LEU A 95 5.40 15.02 -4.79
CA LEU A 95 4.68 15.83 -5.77
C LEU A 95 4.14 14.99 -6.94
N ALA A 96 4.94 14.05 -7.45
CA ALA A 96 4.50 13.11 -8.48
C ALA A 96 3.31 12.27 -7.97
N GLY A 97 3.43 11.74 -6.75
CA GLY A 97 2.37 11.01 -6.08
C GLY A 97 1.09 11.83 -5.90
N LEU A 98 1.20 13.11 -5.53
CA LEU A 98 0.07 14.03 -5.44
C LEU A 98 -0.68 14.16 -6.79
N PHE A 99 0.07 14.37 -7.89
CA PHE A 99 -0.54 14.46 -9.22
C PHE A 99 -1.21 13.14 -9.64
N LEU A 100 -0.57 12.00 -9.39
CA LEU A 100 -1.14 10.69 -9.70
C LEU A 100 -2.43 10.43 -8.91
N ASN A 101 -2.41 10.72 -7.61
CA ASN A 101 -3.59 10.57 -6.76
C ASN A 101 -4.73 11.49 -7.22
N ALA A 102 -4.45 12.74 -7.60
CA ALA A 102 -5.47 13.64 -8.16
C ALA A 102 -6.05 13.08 -9.48
N GLY A 103 -5.21 12.54 -10.36
CA GLY A 103 -5.65 11.90 -11.60
C GLY A 103 -6.53 10.67 -11.35
N PHE A 104 -6.12 9.77 -10.45
CA PHE A 104 -6.93 8.61 -10.08
C PHE A 104 -8.21 9.00 -9.35
N ALA A 105 -8.20 10.05 -8.52
CA ALA A 105 -9.41 10.59 -7.91
C ALA A 105 -10.40 11.10 -8.96
N ALA A 106 -9.94 11.75 -10.03
CA ALA A 106 -10.80 12.15 -11.14
C ALA A 106 -11.42 10.93 -11.85
N VAL A 107 -10.66 9.85 -12.03
CA VAL A 107 -11.20 8.57 -12.55
C VAL A 107 -12.28 8.01 -11.63
N LEU A 108 -12.05 8.02 -10.31
CA LEU A 108 -13.05 7.60 -9.33
C LEU A 108 -14.30 8.47 -9.39
N MET A 109 -14.18 9.79 -9.56
CA MET A 109 -15.34 10.69 -9.71
C MET A 109 -16.18 10.34 -10.94
N VAL A 110 -15.54 10.00 -12.07
CA VAL A 110 -16.26 9.50 -13.26
C VAL A 110 -17.00 8.20 -12.94
N VAL A 111 -16.40 7.31 -12.15
CA VAL A 111 -17.06 6.07 -11.71
C VAL A 111 -18.29 6.37 -10.87
N PHE A 112 -18.16 7.22 -9.85
CA PHE A 112 -19.26 7.65 -9.01
C PHE A 112 -20.41 8.28 -9.81
N ALA A 113 -20.10 9.10 -10.82
CA ALA A 113 -21.09 9.78 -11.65
C ALA A 113 -21.86 8.85 -12.60
N ARG A 114 -21.39 7.63 -12.84
CA ARG A 114 -21.96 6.69 -13.83
C ARG A 114 -22.68 5.48 -13.20
N LEU A 115 -22.52 5.25 -11.90
CA LEU A 115 -23.08 4.09 -11.22
C LEU A 115 -24.52 4.28 -10.77
N SER A 116 -25.25 3.16 -10.71
CA SER A 116 -26.56 3.10 -10.05
C SER A 116 -26.40 3.19 -8.52
N PRO A 117 -27.48 3.53 -7.78
CA PRO A 117 -27.47 3.56 -6.31
C PRO A 117 -26.96 2.26 -5.65
N ALA A 118 -27.21 1.10 -6.25
CA ALA A 118 -26.72 -0.18 -5.74
C ALA A 118 -25.20 -0.33 -5.91
N GLY A 119 -24.65 0.03 -7.08
CA GLY A 119 -23.20 -0.02 -7.33
C GLY A 119 -22.42 0.99 -6.51
N LEU A 120 -23.05 2.11 -6.12
CA LEU A 120 -22.44 3.14 -5.29
C LEU A 120 -22.00 2.60 -3.92
N SER A 121 -22.82 1.77 -3.27
CA SER A 121 -22.46 1.18 -1.97
C SER A 121 -21.24 0.27 -2.07
N GLU A 122 -21.15 -0.55 -3.11
CA GLU A 122 -20.01 -1.44 -3.33
C GLU A 122 -18.71 -0.67 -3.59
N VAL A 123 -18.77 0.37 -4.43
CA VAL A 123 -17.63 1.24 -4.70
C VAL A 123 -17.18 2.02 -3.47
N GLN A 124 -18.13 2.47 -2.64
CA GLN A 124 -17.81 3.09 -1.36
C GLN A 124 -17.06 2.13 -0.44
N THR A 125 -17.50 0.88 -0.32
CA THR A 125 -16.82 -0.12 0.52
C THR A 125 -15.41 -0.42 0.03
N TRP A 126 -15.19 -0.51 -1.28
CA TRP A 126 -13.85 -0.69 -1.86
C TRP A 126 -12.94 0.53 -1.64
N THR A 127 -13.49 1.73 -1.74
CA THR A 127 -12.74 2.99 -1.58
C THR A 127 -12.40 3.26 -0.12
N LEU A 128 -13.31 2.96 0.81
CA LEU A 128 -13.11 3.12 2.25
C LEU A 128 -12.27 1.98 2.85
N GLY A 129 -12.18 0.85 2.15
CA GLY A 129 -11.41 -0.31 2.56
C GLY A 129 -12.14 -1.16 3.60
N ALA A 130 -12.52 -2.38 3.20
CA ALA A 130 -13.09 -3.40 4.06
C ALA A 130 -12.48 -4.77 3.74
N ILE A 131 -12.23 -5.57 4.77
CA ILE A 131 -11.74 -6.95 4.60
C ILE A 131 -12.81 -7.78 3.90
N GLN A 132 -12.50 -8.26 2.71
CA GLN A 132 -13.42 -9.03 1.91
C GLN A 132 -13.64 -10.42 2.53
N PRO A 133 -14.88 -10.94 2.56
CA PRO A 133 -15.23 -12.23 3.19
C PRO A 133 -14.83 -13.41 2.31
N TYR A 134 -13.54 -13.52 2.01
CA TYR A 134 -12.97 -14.54 1.13
C TYR A 134 -12.79 -15.89 1.83
N GLY A 135 -13.23 -16.95 1.16
CA GLY A 135 -12.93 -18.33 1.53
C GLY A 135 -11.48 -18.73 1.21
N LEU A 136 -11.13 -19.98 1.54
CA LEU A 136 -9.78 -20.50 1.37
C LEU A 136 -9.29 -20.46 -0.08
N ARG A 137 -10.17 -20.73 -1.06
CA ARG A 137 -9.80 -20.71 -2.49
C ARG A 137 -9.34 -19.32 -2.94
N GLN A 138 -10.08 -18.29 -2.54
CA GLN A 138 -9.76 -16.91 -2.84
C GLN A 138 -8.47 -16.48 -2.11
N ALA A 139 -8.32 -16.88 -0.86
CA ALA A 139 -7.09 -16.65 -0.09
C ALA A 139 -5.85 -17.23 -0.80
N LEU A 140 -5.94 -18.43 -1.35
CA LEU A 140 -4.82 -19.08 -2.06
C LEU A 140 -4.38 -18.35 -3.34
N VAL A 141 -5.22 -17.48 -3.91
CA VAL A 141 -4.84 -16.65 -5.06
C VAL A 141 -4.05 -15.42 -4.60
N LEU A 142 -4.38 -14.82 -3.46
CA LEU A 142 -3.78 -13.57 -2.97
C LEU A 142 -2.55 -13.79 -2.07
N LEU A 143 -2.52 -14.89 -1.31
CA LEU A 143 -1.44 -15.15 -0.35
C LEU A 143 -0.08 -15.36 -1.02
N PRO A 144 0.08 -16.17 -2.09
CA PRO A 144 1.38 -16.36 -2.73
C PRO A 144 2.03 -15.05 -3.21
N PRO A 145 1.37 -14.17 -3.98
CA PRO A 145 2.00 -12.92 -4.42
C PRO A 145 2.31 -11.96 -3.27
N MET A 146 1.48 -11.91 -2.22
CA MET A 146 1.78 -11.16 -1.00
C MET A 146 3.04 -11.70 -0.31
N PHE A 147 3.09 -13.01 -0.08
CA PHE A 147 4.19 -13.67 0.61
C PHE A 147 5.51 -13.51 -0.16
N ILE A 148 5.53 -13.80 -1.46
CA ILE A 148 6.73 -13.71 -2.30
C ILE A 148 7.25 -12.27 -2.33
N SER A 149 6.36 -11.29 -2.53
CA SER A 149 6.75 -9.87 -2.60
C SER A 149 7.25 -9.36 -1.25
N SER A 150 6.59 -9.73 -0.14
CA SER A 150 7.05 -9.42 1.21
C SER A 150 8.41 -10.03 1.51
N CYS A 151 8.62 -11.32 1.25
CA CYS A 151 9.92 -11.98 1.44
C CYS A 151 11.01 -11.31 0.59
N TYR A 152 10.71 -10.97 -0.66
CA TYR A 152 11.64 -10.26 -1.54
C TYR A 152 12.02 -8.89 -0.96
N LEU A 153 11.05 -8.09 -0.54
CA LEU A 153 11.29 -6.77 0.06
C LEU A 153 12.13 -6.87 1.34
N MET A 154 11.82 -7.84 2.21
CA MET A 154 12.59 -8.09 3.43
C MET A 154 14.03 -8.51 3.12
N SER A 155 14.25 -9.29 2.06
CA SER A 155 15.61 -9.66 1.61
C SER A 155 16.42 -8.48 1.08
N CYS A 156 15.74 -7.43 0.61
CA CYS A 156 16.38 -6.21 0.12
C CYS A 156 16.73 -5.22 1.23
N GLU A 157 16.41 -5.50 2.51
CA GLU A 157 16.58 -4.55 3.62
C GLU A 157 18.01 -4.04 3.75
N ARG A 158 19.03 -4.90 3.53
CA ARG A 158 20.44 -4.48 3.56
C ARG A 158 20.75 -3.45 2.47
N SER A 159 20.31 -3.69 1.25
CA SER A 159 20.53 -2.78 0.11
C SER A 159 19.78 -1.47 0.29
N LEU A 160 18.57 -1.53 0.84
CA LEU A 160 17.77 -0.36 1.24
C LEU A 160 18.45 0.46 2.34
N LEU A 161 19.04 -0.21 3.34
CA LEU A 161 19.80 0.45 4.40
C LEU A 161 21.06 1.14 3.85
N LEU A 162 21.82 0.48 2.97
CA LEU A 162 22.97 1.10 2.31
C LEU A 162 22.54 2.33 1.50
N LEU A 163 21.41 2.23 0.79
CA LEU A 163 20.84 3.36 0.04
C LEU A 163 20.50 4.54 0.96
N SER A 164 20.10 4.32 2.21
CA SER A 164 19.78 5.41 3.14
C SER A 164 20.98 6.30 3.52
N PHE A 165 22.21 5.84 3.33
CA PHE A 165 23.44 6.64 3.50
C PHE A 165 23.81 7.46 2.25
N GLY A 166 23.03 7.35 1.18
CA GLY A 166 23.27 8.05 -0.08
C GLY A 166 23.52 7.10 -1.25
N GLN A 167 23.30 7.62 -2.46
CA GLN A 167 23.42 6.83 -3.69
C GLN A 167 24.88 6.40 -3.95
N ASP A 168 25.85 7.29 -3.73
CA ASP A 168 27.26 7.00 -3.98
C ASP A 168 27.81 5.94 -3.00
N PHE A 169 27.37 6.01 -1.73
CA PHE A 169 27.73 5.02 -0.72
C PHE A 169 27.15 3.63 -1.04
N ALA A 170 25.90 3.57 -1.53
CA ALA A 170 25.30 2.32 -1.95
C ALA A 170 26.02 1.72 -3.17
N LEU A 171 26.34 2.55 -4.16
CA LEU A 171 27.07 2.15 -5.36
C LEU A 171 28.46 1.60 -5.03
N SER A 172 29.22 2.26 -4.15
CA SER A 172 30.55 1.81 -3.73
C SER A 172 30.53 0.50 -2.94
N ASN A 173 29.40 0.18 -2.30
CA ASN A 173 29.14 -1.09 -1.61
C ASN A 173 28.48 -2.16 -2.50
N GLY A 174 28.49 -1.97 -3.83
CA GLY A 174 28.05 -2.97 -4.80
C GLY A 174 26.54 -3.03 -5.06
N VAL A 175 25.77 -2.03 -4.60
CA VAL A 175 24.33 -1.95 -4.85
C VAL A 175 24.07 -1.30 -6.20
N ASP A 176 23.48 -2.03 -7.14
CA ASP A 176 22.92 -1.45 -8.36
C ASP A 176 21.62 -0.71 -8.03
N VAL A 177 21.72 0.60 -7.79
CA VAL A 177 20.60 1.43 -7.30
C VAL A 177 19.45 1.49 -8.30
N VAL A 178 19.73 1.48 -9.60
CA VAL A 178 18.69 1.56 -10.64
C VAL A 178 17.89 0.26 -10.66
N LYS A 179 18.56 -0.90 -10.66
CA LYS A 179 17.89 -2.20 -10.61
C LYS A 179 17.16 -2.39 -9.28
N LEU A 180 17.75 -1.99 -8.16
CA LEU A 180 17.12 -2.08 -6.84
C LEU A 180 15.81 -1.29 -6.81
N ARG A 181 15.82 -0.01 -7.22
CA ARG A 181 14.62 0.84 -7.27
C ARG A 181 13.53 0.21 -8.14
N SER A 182 13.89 -0.24 -9.34
CA SER A 182 12.92 -0.87 -10.25
C SER A 182 12.29 -2.13 -9.66
N ARG A 183 13.09 -3.01 -9.06
CA ARG A 183 12.57 -4.28 -8.52
C ARG A 183 11.72 -4.09 -7.27
N ILE A 184 12.12 -3.18 -6.38
CA ILE A 184 11.33 -2.82 -5.19
C ILE A 184 9.98 -2.25 -5.61
N LEU A 185 9.95 -1.32 -6.57
CA LEU A 185 8.70 -0.73 -7.04
C LEU A 185 7.75 -1.77 -7.67
N VAL A 186 8.28 -2.75 -8.41
CA VAL A 186 7.48 -3.86 -8.94
C VAL A 186 6.90 -4.72 -7.81
N ALA A 187 7.73 -5.08 -6.81
CA ALA A 187 7.27 -5.84 -5.65
C ALA A 187 6.20 -5.06 -4.86
N LEU A 188 6.36 -3.74 -4.70
CA LEU A 188 5.37 -2.87 -4.09
C LEU A 188 4.07 -2.84 -4.90
N ALA A 189 4.12 -2.77 -6.24
CA ALA A 189 2.94 -2.80 -7.09
C ALA A 189 2.14 -4.10 -6.93
N ILE A 190 2.82 -5.25 -6.91
CA ILE A 190 2.21 -6.57 -6.67
C ILE A 190 1.57 -6.62 -5.27
N LEU A 191 2.28 -6.12 -4.26
CA LEU A 191 1.83 -6.13 -2.87
C LEU A 191 0.63 -5.20 -2.67
N CYS A 192 0.61 -4.03 -3.32
CA CYS A 192 -0.52 -3.09 -3.33
C CYS A 192 -1.74 -3.70 -4.02
N ALA A 193 -1.57 -4.26 -5.23
CA ALA A 193 -2.67 -4.88 -5.96
C ALA A 193 -3.31 -6.01 -5.15
N SER A 194 -2.47 -6.88 -4.55
CA SER A 194 -2.95 -7.97 -3.69
C SER A 194 -3.67 -7.44 -2.46
N SER A 195 -3.14 -6.41 -1.82
CA SER A 195 -3.74 -5.79 -0.62
C SER A 195 -5.07 -5.12 -0.92
N VAL A 196 -5.15 -4.41 -2.04
CA VAL A 196 -6.39 -3.77 -2.53
C VAL A 196 -7.44 -4.82 -2.86
N CYS A 197 -7.07 -5.93 -3.49
CA CYS A 197 -8.02 -7.02 -3.72
C CYS A 197 -8.54 -7.65 -2.41
N ALA A 198 -7.69 -7.76 -1.39
CA ALA A 198 -8.03 -8.37 -0.11
C ALA A 198 -8.88 -7.46 0.79
N ALA A 199 -8.65 -6.15 0.75
CA ALA A 199 -9.14 -5.22 1.76
C ALA A 199 -9.67 -3.89 1.21
N GLY A 200 -9.68 -3.68 -0.11
CA GLY A 200 -9.89 -2.36 -0.70
C GLY A 200 -8.75 -1.39 -0.38
N SER A 201 -9.01 -0.10 -0.53
CA SER A 201 -8.02 0.97 -0.36
C SER A 201 -7.75 1.30 1.11
N VAL A 202 -7.08 0.40 1.84
CA VAL A 202 -6.74 0.61 3.25
C VAL A 202 -5.50 1.48 3.41
N GLY A 203 -5.72 2.75 3.75
CA GLY A 203 -4.67 3.72 4.01
C GLY A 203 -3.95 3.57 5.36
N PHE A 204 -2.82 4.28 5.47
CA PHE A 204 -2.09 4.62 6.69
C PHE A 204 -1.42 3.49 7.47
N VAL A 205 -1.73 2.21 7.24
CA VAL A 205 -1.01 1.09 7.89
C VAL A 205 0.47 1.10 7.51
N GLY A 206 0.78 1.36 6.24
CA GLY A 206 2.15 1.47 5.73
C GLY A 206 2.90 2.68 6.28
N LEU A 207 2.19 3.73 6.67
CA LEU A 207 2.75 4.89 7.32
C LEU A 207 2.94 4.64 8.83
N MET A 208 1.86 4.38 9.56
CA MET A 208 1.82 4.25 11.02
C MET A 208 2.75 3.17 11.57
N VAL A 209 2.72 1.96 11.00
CA VAL A 209 3.38 0.79 11.61
C VAL A 209 4.91 0.93 11.63
N PRO A 210 5.58 1.37 10.55
CA PRO A 210 7.02 1.67 10.60
C PRO A 210 7.42 2.67 11.67
N HIS A 211 6.59 3.68 11.96
CA HIS A 211 6.88 4.63 13.04
C HIS A 211 6.72 4.00 14.42
N LEU A 212 5.63 3.26 14.65
CA LEU A 212 5.39 2.56 15.92
C LEU A 212 6.54 1.60 16.26
N THR A 213 7.01 0.86 15.26
CA THR A 213 8.06 -0.15 15.45
C THR A 213 9.49 0.42 15.44
N ARG A 214 9.70 1.66 14.97
CA ARG A 214 11.03 2.31 14.91
C ARG A 214 11.69 2.39 16.29
N HIS A 215 10.92 2.69 17.33
CA HIS A 215 11.45 2.89 18.70
C HIS A 215 11.79 1.59 19.43
N TRP A 216 11.19 0.47 19.03
CA TRP A 216 11.34 -0.81 19.74
C TRP A 216 12.68 -1.50 19.46
N PHE A 217 13.38 -1.08 18.40
CA PHE A 217 14.63 -1.69 17.96
C PHE A 217 15.79 -0.69 17.88
N SER A 218 15.79 0.38 18.70
CA SER A 218 16.96 1.25 18.84
C SER A 218 18.11 0.47 19.51
N GLY A 219 18.89 -0.27 18.72
CA GLY A 219 20.08 -0.98 19.19
C GLY A 219 20.25 -2.43 18.69
N SER A 220 19.25 -3.06 18.10
CA SER A 220 19.36 -4.46 17.63
C SER A 220 19.91 -4.53 16.20
N GLN A 221 21.10 -5.12 16.05
CA GLN A 221 21.83 -5.28 14.78
C GLN A 221 21.27 -6.36 13.83
N ARG A 222 20.12 -6.98 14.12
CA ARG A 222 19.59 -8.05 13.26
C ARG A 222 18.73 -7.47 12.13
N LEU A 223 19.37 -7.30 10.97
CA LEU A 223 18.79 -6.84 9.70
C LEU A 223 17.44 -7.50 9.35
N TRP A 224 17.22 -8.76 9.73
CA TRP A 224 16.00 -9.52 9.42
C TRP A 224 14.88 -9.39 10.46
N VAL A 225 15.22 -9.12 11.73
CA VAL A 225 14.24 -9.09 12.83
C VAL A 225 13.35 -7.85 12.71
N ARG A 226 13.94 -6.70 12.35
CA ARG A 226 13.22 -5.43 12.22
C ARG A 226 12.11 -5.46 11.15
N PRO A 227 12.37 -5.86 9.89
CA PRO A 227 11.33 -5.89 8.88
C PRO A 227 10.26 -6.97 9.18
N LEU A 228 10.64 -8.10 9.80
CA LEU A 228 9.69 -9.14 10.22
C LEU A 228 8.75 -8.62 11.31
N PHE A 229 9.30 -8.03 12.39
CA PHE A 229 8.51 -7.46 13.46
C PHE A 229 7.57 -6.37 12.96
N ASN A 230 8.05 -5.51 12.06
CA ASN A 230 7.22 -4.48 11.42
C ASN A 230 6.02 -5.09 10.68
N GLY A 231 6.24 -6.15 9.89
CA GLY A 231 5.15 -6.88 9.24
C GLY A 231 4.17 -7.48 10.26
N VAL A 232 4.68 -8.15 11.30
CA VAL A 232 3.83 -8.75 12.35
C VAL A 232 3.02 -7.70 13.12
N ALA A 233 3.61 -6.54 13.42
CA ALA A 233 2.90 -5.42 14.03
C ALA A 233 1.76 -4.91 13.12
N GLY A 234 2.02 -4.81 11.81
CA GLY A 234 0.99 -4.45 10.83
C GLY A 234 -0.14 -5.48 10.75
N ALA A 235 0.20 -6.76 10.84
CA ALA A 235 -0.77 -7.85 10.91
C ALA A 235 -1.69 -7.71 12.13
N GLY A 236 -1.12 -7.39 13.30
CA GLY A 236 -1.88 -7.15 14.52
C GLY A 236 -2.77 -5.91 14.44
N VAL A 237 -2.25 -4.80 13.92
CA VAL A 237 -3.01 -3.55 13.75
C VAL A 237 -4.22 -3.77 12.85
N LEU A 238 -4.04 -4.37 11.67
CA LEU A 238 -5.15 -4.51 10.73
C LEU A 238 -6.16 -5.56 11.21
N LEU A 239 -5.71 -6.60 11.90
CA LEU A 239 -6.61 -7.55 12.57
C LEU A 239 -7.44 -6.86 13.65
N ALA A 240 -6.84 -6.02 14.49
CA ALA A 240 -7.56 -5.27 15.51
C ALA A 240 -8.60 -4.33 14.88
N ALA A 241 -8.24 -3.64 13.80
CA ALA A 241 -9.16 -2.77 13.07
C ALA A 241 -10.34 -3.55 12.44
N ASP A 242 -10.10 -4.76 11.90
CA ASP A 242 -11.16 -5.64 11.39
C ASP A 242 -12.09 -6.13 12.50
N VAL A 243 -11.54 -6.48 13.68
CA VAL A 243 -12.35 -6.83 14.86
C VAL A 243 -13.19 -5.65 15.34
N MET A 244 -12.61 -4.45 15.41
CA MET A 244 -13.33 -3.23 15.79
C MET A 244 -14.46 -2.92 14.82
N SER A 245 -14.21 -3.02 13.52
CA SER A 245 -15.20 -2.83 12.45
C SER A 245 -16.44 -3.71 12.60
N ARG A 246 -16.25 -4.97 12.98
CA ARG A 246 -17.33 -5.96 13.11
C ARG A 246 -18.09 -5.88 14.43
N ASN A 247 -17.51 -5.32 15.49
CA ASN A 247 -18.06 -5.41 16.84
C ASN A 247 -18.52 -4.07 17.45
N LEU A 248 -17.96 -2.93 17.02
CA LEU A 248 -18.23 -1.65 17.70
C LEU A 248 -19.43 -0.87 17.16
N THR A 249 -19.81 -1.06 15.89
CA THR A 249 -20.82 -0.22 15.24
C THR A 249 -21.99 -1.02 14.66
N THR A 250 -22.35 -2.15 15.25
CA THR A 250 -23.59 -2.86 14.87
C THR A 250 -24.82 -1.97 15.12
N PRO A 251 -25.77 -1.84 14.16
CA PRO A 251 -25.95 -2.62 12.94
C PRO A 251 -25.25 -2.05 11.68
N THR A 252 -24.64 -0.87 11.73
CA THR A 252 -23.94 -0.23 10.60
C THR A 252 -22.42 -0.41 10.71
N GLU A 253 -21.89 -1.47 10.13
CA GLU A 253 -20.45 -1.74 10.13
C GLU A 253 -19.67 -0.60 9.44
N LEU A 254 -18.81 0.08 10.19
CA LEU A 254 -17.88 1.05 9.60
C LEU A 254 -16.73 0.29 8.94
N PRO A 255 -16.29 0.67 7.71
CA PRO A 255 -15.19 0.01 7.03
C PRO A 255 -13.88 0.08 7.82
N VAL A 256 -13.04 -0.94 7.65
CA VAL A 256 -11.75 -1.10 8.36
C VAL A 256 -10.83 0.09 8.16
N GLY A 257 -10.84 0.72 6.97
CA GLY A 257 -10.02 1.90 6.69
C GLY A 257 -10.37 3.12 7.55
N VAL A 258 -11.59 3.22 8.08
CA VAL A 258 -11.98 4.27 9.04
C VAL A 258 -11.21 4.08 10.34
N TYR A 259 -11.18 2.86 10.87
CA TYR A 259 -10.45 2.55 12.11
C TYR A 259 -8.94 2.72 11.93
N THR A 260 -8.37 2.30 10.80
CA THR A 260 -6.92 2.50 10.58
C THR A 260 -6.57 3.97 10.48
N ALA A 261 -7.40 4.80 9.84
CA ALA A 261 -7.19 6.25 9.80
C ALA A 261 -7.27 6.89 11.20
N LEU A 262 -8.28 6.52 12.00
CA LEU A 262 -8.44 6.99 13.37
C LEU A 262 -7.28 6.60 14.29
N LEU A 263 -6.76 5.38 14.15
CA LEU A 263 -5.61 4.90 14.92
C LEU A 263 -4.29 5.57 14.47
N SER A 264 -4.18 5.86 13.18
CA SER A 264 -2.95 6.43 12.61
C SER A 264 -2.73 7.88 13.01
N LEU A 265 -3.79 8.70 13.07
CA LEU A 265 -3.67 10.13 13.38
C LEU A 265 -2.95 10.41 14.71
N PRO A 266 -3.37 9.83 15.86
CA PRO A 266 -2.71 10.06 17.14
C PRO A 266 -1.27 9.54 17.14
N SER A 267 -1.02 8.38 16.54
CA SER A 267 0.32 7.77 16.51
C SER A 267 1.32 8.64 15.75
N LEU A 268 0.92 9.18 14.60
CA LEU A 268 1.76 10.05 13.77
C LEU A 268 1.94 11.42 14.42
N PHE A 269 0.87 11.99 14.96
CA PHE A 269 0.95 13.28 15.66
C PHE A 269 1.90 13.22 16.87
N LEU A 270 1.77 12.19 17.71
CA LEU A 270 2.67 11.97 18.85
C LEU A 270 4.11 11.74 18.41
N PHE A 271 4.32 11.03 17.30
CA PHE A 271 5.65 10.85 16.71
C PHE A 271 6.26 12.19 16.26
N MET A 272 5.50 13.03 15.53
CA MET A 272 5.95 14.35 15.08
C MET A 272 6.30 15.26 16.27
N LEU A 273 5.50 15.25 17.34
CA LEU A 273 5.79 16.01 18.56
C LEU A 273 7.08 15.55 19.26
N ARG A 274 7.38 14.25 19.23
CA ARG A 274 8.58 13.68 19.83
C ARG A 274 9.84 13.96 19.01
N GLU A 275 9.75 13.98 17.68
CA GLU A 275 10.93 14.15 16.82
C GLU A 275 11.49 15.57 16.78
N LYS A 276 10.76 16.61 17.25
CA LYS A 276 11.22 18.03 17.33
C LYS A 276 12.13 18.46 16.16
N ARG A 277 11.80 18.06 14.92
CA ARG A 277 12.56 18.35 13.69
C ARG A 277 11.63 18.62 12.51
N LEU A 278 10.71 19.55 12.70
CA LEU A 278 10.03 20.24 11.60
C LEU A 278 10.18 21.76 11.76
N ALA A 279 11.37 22.18 12.19
CA ALA A 279 11.88 23.53 12.11
C ALA A 279 13.28 23.46 11.50
#